data_AF-A0A9P2XGH0-F1
#
_entry.id   AF-A0A9P2XGH0-F1
#
_cell.length_a   1.000
_cell.length_b   1.000
_cell.length_c   1.000
_cell.angle_alpha   90.00
_cell.angle_beta   90.00
_cell.angle_gamma   90.00
#
_symmetry.space_group_name_H-M   'P 1'
#
loop_
_entity.id
_entity.type
_entity.pdbx_description
1 polymer ?
#
loop_
_entity_poly.entity_id
_entity_poly.type
_entity_poly.pdbx_seq_one_letter_code
_entity_poly.pdbx_strand_id
1 'polypeptide(L)'
;MTHLNELYLILNKSLKWNKSHLKCFALIMLVIILKQTCNLSSASKALPIKCLPQSFYRRMQRFFAGQYFDYRQISQLIFNMFSFDQVQLTLDRTNWKWGKRNIN
;
A
#
# COMPACT_ATOMS: atom_id res chain seq x y z
N MET A 1 -5.90 2.52 17.43
CA MET A 1 -4.58 3.04 16.99
C MET A 1 -3.45 2.01 17.19
N THR A 2 -3.58 1.07 18.12
CA THR A 2 -2.63 -0.03 18.35
C THR A 2 -2.31 -0.84 17.08
N HIS A 3 -3.33 -1.33 16.37
CA HIS A 3 -3.12 -2.09 15.11
C HIS A 3 -2.42 -1.30 13.99
N LEU A 4 -2.62 0.02 13.93
CA LEU A 4 -1.90 0.87 12.97
C LEU A 4 -0.41 0.94 13.31
N ASN A 5 -0.07 0.98 14.60
CA ASN A 5 1.31 0.99 15.06
C ASN A 5 1.98 -0.36 14.81
N GLU A 6 1.28 -1.48 15.04
CA GLU A 6 1.77 -2.82 14.71
C GLU A 6 2.04 -2.98 13.22
N LEU A 7 1.08 -2.60 12.36
CA LEU A 7 1.25 -2.63 10.91
C LEU A 7 2.43 -1.74 10.49
N TYR A 8 2.55 -0.54 11.05
CA TYR A 8 3.70 0.32 10.81
C TYR A 8 5.02 -0.36 11.18
N LEU A 9 5.10 -1.03 12.34
CA LEU A 9 6.31 -1.71 12.78
C LEU A 9 6.68 -2.88 11.85
N ILE A 10 5.71 -3.67 11.41
CA ILE A 10 5.92 -4.75 10.43
C ILE A 10 6.46 -4.19 9.12
N LEU A 11 5.83 -3.14 8.60
CA LEU A 11 6.25 -2.49 7.36
C LEU A 11 7.66 -1.90 7.48
N ASN A 12 7.96 -1.21 8.59
CA ASN A 12 9.24 -0.55 8.83
C ASN A 12 10.43 -1.52 8.94
N LYS A 13 10.20 -2.81 9.23
CA LYS A 13 11.27 -3.82 9.24
C LYS A 13 11.87 -4.08 7.86
N SER A 14 11.03 -4.02 6.82
CA SER A 14 11.44 -4.38 5.45
C SER A 14 11.50 -3.17 4.52
N LEU A 15 10.59 -2.21 4.69
CA LEU A 15 10.49 -1.02 3.86
C LEU A 15 11.33 0.11 4.45
N LYS A 16 12.41 0.49 3.77
CA LYS A 16 13.33 1.57 4.18
C LYS A 16 12.81 2.94 3.74
N TRP A 17 11.52 3.19 3.91
CA TRP A 17 10.87 4.43 3.50
C TRP A 17 10.88 5.47 4.62
N ASN A 18 10.64 6.73 4.26
CA ASN A 18 10.42 7.77 5.25
C ASN A 18 9.23 7.42 6.17
N LYS A 19 9.34 7.69 7.47
CA LYS A 19 8.30 7.47 8.48
C LYS A 19 6.91 8.00 8.08
N SER A 20 6.85 9.18 7.47
CA SER A 20 5.59 9.79 7.03
C SER A 20 4.92 9.03 5.88
N HIS A 21 5.72 8.47 4.98
CA HIS A 21 5.28 7.64 3.86
C HIS A 21 4.83 6.27 4.34
N LEU A 22 5.57 5.62 5.25
CA LEU A 22 5.14 4.36 5.89
C LEU A 22 3.81 4.51 6.61
N LYS A 23 3.64 5.58 7.39
CA LYS A 23 2.35 5.87 8.05
C LYS A 23 1.23 6.10 7.04
N CYS A 24 1.52 6.76 5.92
CA CYS A 24 0.53 6.96 4.85
C CYS A 24 0.14 5.63 4.22
N PHE A 25 1.12 4.79 3.90
CA PHE A 25 0.92 3.47 3.32
C PHE A 25 0.13 2.54 4.24
N ALA A 26 0.44 2.51 5.54
CA ALA A 26 -0.31 1.73 6.52
C ALA A 26 -1.79 2.14 6.59
N LEU A 27 -2.07 3.45 6.51
CA LEU A 27 -3.46 3.94 6.44
C LEU A 27 -4.14 3.53 5.13
N ILE A 28 -3.45 3.62 3.99
CA ILE A 28 -3.97 3.18 2.68
C ILE A 28 -4.31 1.68 2.71
N MET A 29 -3.41 0.84 3.21
CA MET A 29 -3.66 -0.60 3.36
C MET A 29 -4.89 -0.89 4.21
N LEU A 30 -5.02 -0.20 5.35
CA LEU A 30 -6.18 -0.35 6.22
C LEU A 30 -7.49 0.03 5.51
N VAL A 31 -7.48 1.10 4.71
CA VAL A 31 -8.65 1.49 3.92
C VAL A 31 -9.02 0.44 2.88
N ILE A 32 -8.03 -0.09 2.16
CA ILE A 32 -8.26 -1.11 1.14
C ILE A 32 -8.86 -2.36 1.78
N ILE A 33 -8.34 -2.79 2.94
CA ILE A 33 -8.85 -3.98 3.65
C ILE A 33 -10.28 -3.74 4.17
N LEU A 34 -10.53 -2.59 4.80
CA LEU A 34 -11.82 -2.33 5.46
C LEU A 34 -12.94 -1.94 4.49
N LYS A 35 -12.62 -1.25 3.39
CA LYS A 35 -13.61 -0.71 2.45
C LYS A 35 -13.55 -1.33 1.06
N GLN A 36 -12.55 -2.18 0.80
CA GLN A 36 -12.39 -2.90 -0.48
C GLN A 36 -12.46 -1.95 -1.69
N THR A 37 -11.86 -0.77 -1.56
CA THR A 37 -11.88 0.27 -2.59
C THR A 37 -10.48 0.73 -2.95
N CYS A 38 -10.24 0.86 -4.26
CA CYS A 38 -9.06 1.50 -4.82
C CYS A 38 -9.32 2.97 -5.22
N ASN A 39 -10.56 3.47 -5.07
CA ASN A 39 -10.88 4.86 -5.38
C ASN A 39 -10.37 5.77 -4.25
N LEU A 40 -9.39 6.64 -4.55
CA LEU A 40 -8.78 7.50 -3.54
C LEU A 40 -9.77 8.48 -2.88
N SER A 41 -10.80 8.95 -3.60
CA SER A 41 -11.81 9.87 -3.07
C SER A 41 -12.73 9.16 -2.07
N SER A 42 -13.14 7.93 -2.40
CA SER A 42 -13.89 7.08 -1.46
C SER A 42 -13.01 6.68 -0.26
N ALA A 43 -11.75 6.33 -0.53
CA ALA A 43 -10.78 5.95 0.49
C ALA A 43 -10.51 7.07 1.50
N SER A 44 -10.51 8.33 1.07
CA SER A 44 -10.22 9.46 1.94
C SER A 44 -11.28 9.72 3.02
N LYS A 45 -12.49 9.20 2.82
CA LYS A 45 -13.64 9.29 3.73
C LYS A 45 -13.81 8.04 4.61
N ALA A 46 -12.97 7.03 4.40
CA ALA A 46 -13.17 5.69 4.95
C ALA A 46 -12.77 5.53 6.43
N LEU A 47 -11.77 6.30 6.91
CA LEU A 47 -11.21 6.14 8.25
C LEU A 47 -11.66 7.25 9.20
N PRO A 48 -11.94 6.93 10.47
CA PRO A 48 -12.21 7.91 11.51
C PRO A 48 -10.91 8.54 12.03
N ILE A 49 -10.20 9.28 11.18
CA ILE A 49 -8.96 9.99 11.55
C ILE A 49 -9.21 11.47 11.82
N LYS A 50 -8.39 12.09 12.68
CA LYS A 50 -8.39 13.54 12.97
C LYS A 50 -7.80 14.35 11.81
N CYS A 51 -8.28 14.16 10.59
CA CYS A 51 -7.83 14.83 9.39
C CYS A 51 -9.01 15.03 8.44
N LEU A 52 -9.07 16.19 7.77
CA LEU A 52 -10.09 16.42 6.75
C LEU A 52 -9.92 15.42 5.59
N PRO A 53 -11.01 14.85 5.03
CA PRO A 53 -10.94 13.91 3.92
C PRO A 53 -10.12 14.46 2.72
N GLN A 54 -10.27 15.75 2.41
CA GLN A 54 -9.53 16.36 1.31
C GLN A 54 -8.02 16.47 1.56
N SER A 55 -7.62 16.68 2.82
CA SER A 55 -6.20 16.65 3.21
C SER A 55 -5.62 15.25 3.10
N PHE A 56 -6.38 14.22 3.51
CA PHE A 56 -5.94 12.84 3.36
C PHE A 56 -5.89 12.40 1.89
N TYR A 57 -6.86 12.81 1.07
CA TYR A 57 -6.86 12.61 -0.38
C TYR A 57 -5.57 13.14 -1.02
N ARG A 58 -5.23 14.42 -0.76
CA ARG A 58 -3.99 15.03 -1.26
C ARG A 58 -2.74 14.30 -0.77
N ARG A 59 -2.75 13.82 0.48
CA ARG A 59 -1.64 13.04 1.05
C ARG A 59 -1.43 11.72 0.30
N MET A 60 -2.51 10.99 -0.03
CA MET A 60 -2.42 9.76 -0.83
C MET A 60 -1.92 10.04 -2.25
N GLN A 61 -2.40 11.11 -2.89
CA GLN A 61 -1.91 11.51 -4.22
C GLN A 61 -0.41 11.78 -4.22
N ARG A 62 0.08 12.57 -3.26
CA ARG A 62 1.53 12.85 -3.11
C ARG A 62 2.34 11.60 -2.83
N PHE A 63 1.79 10.69 -2.00
CA PHE A 63 2.44 9.40 -1.73
C PHE A 63 2.63 8.61 -3.03
N PHE A 64 1.59 8.39 -3.83
CA PHE A 64 1.73 7.65 -5.08
C PHE A 64 2.54 8.38 -6.15
N ALA A 65 2.54 9.72 -6.15
CA ALA A 65 3.35 10.50 -7.09
C ALA A 65 4.86 10.45 -6.79
N GLY A 66 5.26 10.26 -5.53
CA GLY A 66 6.65 10.37 -5.10
C GLY A 66 7.26 9.11 -4.49
N GLN A 67 6.47 8.11 -4.11
CA GLN A 67 6.99 6.89 -3.49
C GLN A 67 7.50 5.91 -4.54
N TYR A 68 8.78 5.58 -4.47
CA TYR A 68 9.36 4.48 -5.23
C TYR A 68 9.12 3.14 -4.54
N PHE A 69 8.66 2.15 -5.30
CA PHE A 69 8.42 0.79 -4.82
C PHE A 69 9.57 -0.11 -5.25
N ASP A 70 10.54 -0.29 -4.36
CA ASP A 70 11.63 -1.24 -4.56
C ASP A 70 11.10 -2.68 -4.44
N TYR A 71 11.00 -3.38 -5.56
CA TYR A 71 10.48 -4.76 -5.61
C TYR A 71 11.26 -5.74 -4.73
N ARG A 72 12.55 -5.49 -4.45
CA ARG A 72 13.33 -6.30 -3.52
C ARG A 72 12.88 -6.10 -2.07
N GLN A 73 12.54 -4.86 -1.68
CA GLN A 73 12.00 -4.58 -0.35
C GLN A 73 10.59 -5.12 -0.20
N ILE A 74 9.78 -5.04 -1.25
CA ILE A 74 8.43 -5.63 -1.28
C ILE A 74 8.52 -7.16 -1.18
N SER A 75 9.43 -7.81 -1.91
CA SER A 75 9.60 -9.26 -1.81
C SER A 75 10.06 -9.68 -0.42
N GLN A 76 11.05 -8.98 0.17
CA GLN A 76 11.48 -9.23 1.55
C GLN A 76 10.34 -9.10 2.55
N LEU A 77 9.49 -8.07 2.41
CA LEU A 77 8.31 -7.90 3.25
C LEU A 77 7.38 -9.11 3.16
N ILE A 78 7.05 -9.57 1.95
CA ILE A 78 6.15 -10.70 1.72
C ILE A 78 6.75 -11.99 2.28
N PHE A 79 8.02 -12.30 1.98
CA PHE A 79 8.67 -13.51 2.48
C PHE A 79 8.75 -13.53 4.02
N ASN A 80 9.02 -12.38 4.64
CA ASN A 80 9.06 -12.26 6.10
C ASN A 80 7.68 -12.40 6.77
N MET A 81 6.57 -12.21 6.03
CA MET A 81 5.22 -12.39 6.57
C MET A 81 4.79 -13.85 6.65
N PHE A 82 5.28 -14.69 5.75
CA PHE A 82 4.78 -16.06 5.57
C PHE A 82 5.82 -17.15 5.89
N SER A 83 7.08 -16.80 6.16
CA SER A 83 8.14 -17.74 6.55
C SER A 83 8.21 -18.97 5.63
N PHE A 84 8.32 -18.75 4.31
CA PHE A 84 8.35 -19.84 3.34
C PHE A 84 9.67 -20.62 3.40
N ASP A 85 9.59 -21.95 3.55
CA ASP A 85 10.77 -22.85 3.47
C ASP A 85 11.08 -23.28 2.03
N GLN A 86 10.05 -23.42 1.20
CA GLN A 86 10.16 -23.74 -0.22
C GLN A 86 9.17 -22.88 -1.01
N VAL A 87 9.56 -22.47 -2.21
CA VAL A 87 8.72 -21.67 -3.11
C VAL A 87 8.64 -22.30 -4.48
N GLN A 88 7.45 -22.21 -5.09
CA GLN A 88 7.23 -22.57 -6.49
C GLN A 88 7.07 -21.29 -7.32
N LEU A 89 7.78 -21.22 -8.44
CA LEU A 89 7.64 -20.11 -9.37
C LEU A 89 6.46 -20.39 -10.31
N THR A 90 5.43 -19.56 -10.21
CA THR A 90 4.28 -19.54 -11.12
C THR A 90 4.34 -18.27 -11.96
N LEU A 91 4.26 -18.43 -13.29
CA LEU A 91 4.30 -17.32 -14.23
C LEU A 91 2.96 -17.25 -14.98
N ASP A 92 2.31 -16.09 -14.92
CA ASP A 92 1.09 -15.78 -15.67
C ASP A 92 1.21 -14.40 -16.32
N ARG A 93 0.55 -14.19 -17.46
CA ARG A 93 0.59 -12.92 -18.19
C ARG A 93 -0.70 -12.14 -17.97
N THR A 94 -0.56 -10.98 -17.35
CA THR A 94 -1.65 -9.99 -17.25
C THR A 94 -1.51 -8.94 -18.36
N ASN A 95 -2.63 -8.55 -18.98
CA ASN A 95 -2.68 -7.40 -19.91
C ASN A 95 -3.49 -6.27 -19.27
N TRP A 96 -2.82 -5.13 -19.04
CA TRP A 96 -3.39 -3.92 -18.51
C TRP A 96 -3.94 -3.07 -19.65
N LYS A 97 -5.20 -2.62 -19.51
CA LYS A 97 -5.84 -1.74 -20.48
C LYS A 97 -6.24 -0.41 -19.85
N TRP A 98 -5.92 0.68 -20.52
CA TRP A 98 -6.53 1.98 -20.28
C TRP A 98 -7.65 2.20 -21.30
N GLY A 99 -8.89 2.01 -20.86
CA GLY A 99 -10.03 1.92 -21.78
C GLY A 99 -9.85 0.73 -22.72
N LYS A 100 -9.72 1.00 -24.03
CA LYS A 100 -9.49 -0.04 -25.05
C LYS A 100 -8.01 -0.27 -25.39
N ARG A 101 -7.11 0.58 -24.89
CA ARG A 101 -5.68 0.58 -25.24
C ARG A 101 -4.87 -0.27 -24.26
N ASN A 102 -4.02 -1.17 -24.77
CA ASN A 102 -3.04 -1.89 -23.94
C ASN A 102 -1.95 -0.92 -23.47
N ILE A 103 -1.54 -1.04 -22.20
CA ILE A 103 -0.54 -0.14 -21.58
C ILE A 103 0.67 -0.89 -21.00
N ASN A 104 0.76 -2.19 -21.22
CA ASN A 104 1.89 -3.03 -20.84
C ASN A 104 2.31 -3.95 -21.97
#